data_AF-A0A3B3ISC4-F1
#
_entry.id   AF-A0A3B3ISC4-F1
#
_cell.length_a   1.000
_cell.length_b   1.000
_cell.length_c   1.000
_cell.angle_alpha   90.00
_cell.angle_beta   90.00
_cell.angle_gamma   90.00
#
_symmetry.space_group_name_H-M   'P 1'
#
loop_
_entity.id
_entity.type
_entity.pdbx_description
1 polymer ?
#
loop_
_entity_poly.entity_id
_entity_poly.type
_entity_poly.pdbx_seq_one_letter_code
_entity_poly.pdbx_strand_id
1 'polypeptide(L)'
;MSTAAFHISSLLEKMTSSDKDFRFMATSDLMSELQKDSIQLDEDSERKVVKMLLRLLEDKNGEVQNLAVKWDSDSGDGAGRELGQRMRL
;
A
#
# COMPACT_ATOMS: atom_id res chain seq x y z
N MET A 1 -11.42 -8.03 -15.64
CA MET A 1 -10.78 -7.84 -14.33
C MET A 1 -9.28 -7.83 -14.56
N SER A 2 -8.61 -6.74 -14.20
CA SER A 2 -7.19 -6.52 -14.48
C SER A 2 -6.33 -7.51 -13.69
N THR A 3 -5.32 -8.11 -14.31
CA THR A 3 -4.35 -9.01 -13.65
C THR A 3 -3.66 -8.33 -12.46
N ALA A 4 -3.44 -7.02 -12.55
CA ALA A 4 -2.90 -6.19 -11.47
C ALA A 4 -3.78 -6.19 -10.21
N ALA A 5 -5.11 -6.12 -10.34
CA ALA A 5 -6.02 -6.07 -9.20
C ALA A 5 -6.00 -7.39 -8.38
N PHE A 6 -5.90 -8.53 -9.07
CA PHE A 6 -5.71 -9.83 -8.42
C PHE A 6 -4.36 -9.93 -7.72
N HIS A 7 -3.30 -9.45 -8.38
CA HIS A 7 -1.97 -9.44 -7.78
C HIS A 7 -1.93 -8.59 -6.51
N ILE A 8 -2.48 -7.38 -6.55
CA ILE A 8 -2.56 -6.46 -5.40
C ILE A 8 -3.39 -7.07 -4.28
N SER A 9 -4.52 -7.69 -4.58
CA SER A 9 -5.32 -8.40 -3.57
C SER A 9 -4.51 -9.48 -2.85
N SER A 10 -3.70 -10.24 -3.59
CA SER A 10 -2.80 -11.24 -2.98
C SER A 10 -1.71 -10.62 -2.10
N LEU A 11 -1.17 -9.45 -2.49
CA LEU A 11 -0.20 -8.72 -1.67
C LEU A 11 -0.84 -8.22 -0.36
N LEU A 12 -2.05 -7.65 -0.44
CA LEU A 12 -2.77 -7.14 0.72
C LEU A 12 -3.05 -8.23 1.76
N GLU A 13 -3.36 -9.44 1.33
CA GLU A 13 -3.51 -10.58 2.25
C GLU A 13 -2.21 -10.89 2.98
N LYS A 14 -1.09 -10.95 2.25
CA LYS A 14 0.25 -11.23 2.83
C LYS A 14 0.71 -10.16 3.81
N MET A 15 0.30 -8.90 3.64
CA MET A 15 0.55 -7.81 4.59
C MET A 15 -0.12 -8.01 5.96
N THR A 16 -1.09 -8.91 6.07
CA THR A 16 -1.74 -9.24 7.35
C THR A 16 -1.12 -10.47 8.02
N SER A 17 -0.11 -11.08 7.40
CA SER A 17 0.57 -12.27 7.93
C SER A 17 1.21 -12.00 9.31
N SER A 18 1.23 -13.01 10.18
CA SER A 18 1.99 -12.95 11.43
C SER A 18 3.50 -12.88 11.21
N ASP A 19 3.97 -13.40 10.07
CA ASP A 19 5.38 -13.41 9.68
C ASP A 19 5.81 -12.04 9.15
N LYS A 20 6.83 -11.46 9.79
CA LYS A 20 7.36 -10.14 9.44
C LYS A 20 7.95 -10.11 8.02
N ASP A 21 8.54 -11.20 7.55
CA ASP A 21 9.23 -11.24 6.25
C ASP A 21 8.18 -11.27 5.13
N PHE A 22 7.06 -11.97 5.33
CA PHE A 22 5.93 -11.88 4.40
C PHE A 22 5.32 -10.49 4.36
N ARG A 23 5.14 -9.83 5.51
CA ARG A 23 4.63 -8.45 5.54
C ARG A 23 5.59 -7.48 4.84
N PHE A 24 6.88 -7.61 5.11
CA PHE A 24 7.92 -6.78 4.49
C PHE A 24 7.96 -6.97 2.97
N MET A 25 8.06 -8.21 2.48
CA MET A 25 8.09 -8.51 1.05
C MET A 25 6.83 -7.99 0.36
N ALA A 26 5.65 -8.27 0.92
CA ALA A 26 4.39 -7.81 0.34
C ALA A 26 4.31 -6.28 0.27
N THR A 27 4.77 -5.58 1.32
CA THR A 27 4.77 -4.11 1.36
C THR A 27 5.72 -3.54 0.31
N SER A 28 6.93 -4.09 0.22
CA SER A 28 7.92 -3.77 -0.81
C SER A 28 7.38 -3.94 -2.23
N ASP A 29 6.75 -5.08 -2.50
CA ASP A 29 6.18 -5.41 -3.81
C ASP A 29 5.01 -4.47 -4.13
N LEU A 30 4.12 -4.18 -3.17
CA LEU A 30 2.99 -3.28 -3.40
C LEU A 30 3.45 -1.87 -3.77
N MET A 31 4.43 -1.31 -3.06
CA MET A 31 4.95 0.02 -3.40
C MET A 31 5.54 0.05 -4.81
N SER A 32 6.24 -1.03 -5.20
CA SER A 32 6.81 -1.16 -6.54
C SER A 32 5.72 -1.27 -7.62
N GLU A 33 4.60 -1.96 -7.34
CA GLU A 33 3.45 -2.01 -8.25
C GLU A 33 2.75 -0.65 -8.36
N LEU A 34 2.58 0.08 -7.25
CA LEU A 34 1.94 1.40 -7.24
C LEU A 34 2.74 2.47 -7.99
N GLN A 35 4.04 2.29 -8.13
CA GLN A 35 4.91 3.18 -8.92
C GLN A 35 4.84 2.93 -10.43
N LYS A 36 4.13 1.90 -10.90
CA LYS A 36 3.99 1.61 -12.33
C LYS A 36 2.92 2.51 -12.96
N ASP A 37 3.28 3.21 -14.03
CA ASP A 37 2.34 4.08 -14.79
C ASP A 37 1.13 3.33 -15.38
N SER A 38 1.22 2.01 -15.52
CA SER A 38 0.18 1.16 -16.12
C SER A 38 -0.81 0.57 -15.13
N ILE A 39 -0.66 0.86 -13.83
CA ILE A 39 -1.55 0.32 -12.82
C ILE A 39 -2.96 0.90 -12.97
N GLN A 40 -3.95 0.02 -13.06
CA GLN A 40 -5.36 0.39 -13.09
C GLN A 40 -6.07 -0.32 -11.94
N LEU A 41 -6.42 0.47 -10.93
CA LEU A 41 -7.23 0.04 -9.79
C LEU A 41 -8.63 0.65 -9.91
N ASP A 42 -9.64 -0.12 -9.52
CA ASP A 42 -10.96 0.42 -9.24
C ASP A 42 -10.99 1.09 -7.85
N GLU A 43 -12.00 1.93 -7.61
CA GLU A 43 -12.14 2.70 -6.38
C GLU A 43 -12.15 1.82 -5.12
N ASP A 44 -12.75 0.63 -5.18
CA ASP A 44 -12.78 -0.32 -4.07
C ASP A 44 -11.37 -0.83 -3.74
N SER A 45 -10.58 -1.14 -4.76
CA SER A 45 -9.21 -1.61 -4.63
C SER A 45 -8.28 -0.50 -4.10
N GLU A 46 -8.43 0.73 -4.57
CA GLU A 46 -7.72 1.90 -4.05
C GLU A 46 -7.97 2.09 -2.54
N ARG A 47 -9.24 2.05 -2.12
CA ARG A 47 -9.62 2.17 -0.70
C ARG A 47 -8.99 1.08 0.16
N LYS A 48 -8.92 -0.17 -0.33
CA LYS A 48 -8.28 -1.28 0.38
C LYS A 48 -6.79 -1.08 0.53
N VAL A 49 -6.12 -0.64 -0.54
CA VAL A 49 -4.68 -0.34 -0.53
C VAL A 49 -4.37 0.74 0.50
N VAL A 50 -5.08 1.87 0.46
CA VAL A 50 -4.85 2.98 1.40
C VAL A 50 -5.08 2.53 2.85
N LYS A 51 -6.17 1.81 3.12
CA LYS A 51 -6.47 1.30 4.46
C LYS A 51 -5.37 0.37 4.99
N MET A 52 -4.79 -0.46 4.13
CA MET A 52 -3.69 -1.33 4.53
C MET A 52 -2.40 -0.58 4.78
N LEU A 53 -2.04 0.40 3.93
CA LEU A 53 -0.85 1.23 4.15
C LEU A 53 -0.94 2.01 5.47
N LEU A 54 -2.10 2.60 5.78
CA LEU A 54 -2.35 3.26 7.07
C LEU A 54 -2.17 2.31 8.26
N ARG A 55 -2.62 1.05 8.13
CA ARG A 55 -2.41 0.04 9.18
C ARG A 55 -0.93 -0.32 9.36
N LEU A 56 -0.16 -0.34 8.28
CA LEU A 56 1.27 -0.66 8.34
C LEU A 56 2.12 0.46 8.95
N LEU A 57 1.64 1.71 8.96
CA LEU A 57 2.24 2.79 9.76
C LEU A 57 2.23 2.48 11.26
N GLU A 58 1.36 1.57 11.71
CA GLU A 58 1.28 1.08 13.09
C GLU A 58 1.83 -0.35 13.24
N ASP A 59 2.59 -0.88 12.26
CA ASP A 59 3.17 -2.22 12.37
C ASP A 59 4.14 -2.30 13.56
N LYS A 60 4.11 -3.42 14.27
CA LYS A 60 4.99 -3.67 15.42
C LYS A 60 6.45 -3.85 15.01
N ASN A 61 6.71 -4.21 13.76
CA ASN A 61 8.05 -4.34 13.22
C ASN A 61 8.49 -3.02 12.57
N GLY A 62 9.58 -2.44 13.07
CA GLY A 62 10.09 -1.15 12.60
C GLY A 62 10.54 -1.14 11.14
N GLU A 63 10.99 -2.26 10.57
CA GLU A 63 11.39 -2.32 9.15
C GLU A 63 10.17 -2.24 8.22
N VAL A 64 9.11 -2.98 8.56
CA VAL A 64 7.82 -2.93 7.84
C VAL A 64 7.19 -1.54 7.99
N GLN A 65 7.20 -0.97 9.20
CA GLN A 65 6.71 0.38 9.44
C GLN A 65 7.47 1.42 8.61
N ASN A 66 8.80 1.32 8.54
CA ASN A 66 9.64 2.27 7.81
C ASN A 66 9.34 2.28 6.31
N LEU A 67 8.96 1.13 5.73
CA LEU A 67 8.47 1.07 4.35
C LEU A 67 7.18 1.89 4.16
N ALA A 68 6.21 1.73 5.06
CA ALA A 68 4.95 2.48 5.01
C ALA A 68 5.17 4.00 5.20
N VAL A 69 6.06 4.38 6.12
CA VAL A 69 6.44 5.79 6.35
C VAL A 69 7.12 6.40 5.13
N LYS A 70 8.01 5.64 4.49
CA LYS A 70 8.67 6.09 3.25
C LYS A 70 7.64 6.32 2.15
N TRP A 71 6.67 5.42 1.99
CA TRP A 71 5.59 5.62 1.02
C TRP A 71 4.76 6.88 1.32
N ASP A 72 4.39 7.11 2.58
CA ASP A 72 3.64 8.32 2.98
C ASP A 72 4.42 9.62 2.67
N SER A 73 5.74 9.60 2.95
CA SER A 73 6.64 10.72 2.68
C SER A 73 6.86 10.95 1.17
N ASP A 74 7.13 9.91 0.39
CA ASP A 74 7.34 9.99 -1.07
C ASP A 74 6.03 10.41 -1.78
N SER A 75 4.89 10.04 -1.22
CA SER A 75 3.58 10.48 -1.70
C SER A 75 3.33 11.98 -1.41
N GLY A 76 4.16 12.62 -0.59
CA GLY A 76 4.14 14.05 -0.28
C GLY A 76 4.38 14.99 -1.48
N ASP A 77 4.95 14.48 -2.58
CA ASP A 77 5.18 15.23 -3.82
C ASP A 77 3.99 15.23 -4.80
N GLY A 78 2.87 14.57 -4.47
CA GLY A 78 1.62 14.74 -5.24
C GLY A 78 0.54 13.69 -4.97
N ALA A 79 0.90 12.41 -4.99
CA ALA A 79 -0.07 11.31 -4.93
C ALA A 79 -0.74 11.13 -3.55
N GLY A 80 -0.01 11.35 -2.47
CA GLY A 80 -0.47 11.18 -1.08
C GLY A 80 -1.27 12.37 -0.57
N ARG A 81 -0.92 13.57 -1.06
CA ARG A 81 -1.75 14.76 -0.83
C ARG A 81 -3.11 14.65 -1.53
N GLU A 82 -3.14 14.09 -2.75
CA GLU A 82 -4.39 13.90 -3.48
C GLU A 82 -5.28 12.83 -2.83
N LEU A 83 -4.73 11.68 -2.42
CA LEU A 83 -5.48 10.66 -1.68
C LEU A 83 -5.92 11.15 -0.28
N GLY A 84 -5.06 11.88 0.43
CA GLY A 84 -5.39 12.50 1.72
C GLY A 84 -6.42 13.64 1.62
N GLN A 85 -6.43 14.42 0.54
CA GLN A 85 -7.47 15.42 0.27
C GLN A 85 -8.79 14.79 -0.18
N ARG A 86 -8.75 13.70 -0.96
CA ARG A 86 -9.94 12.95 -1.39
C ARG A 86 -10.63 12.22 -0.23
N MET A 87 -9.93 11.95 0.87
CA MET A 87 -10.44 11.25 2.05
C MET A 87 -10.84 12.15 3.24
N ARG A 88 -10.83 13.49 3.11
CA ARG A 88 -11.48 14.36 4.12
C ARG A 88 -13.00 14.21 4.06
N LEU A 89 -13.52 13.31 4.90
CA LEU A 89 -14.79 13.48 5.63
C LEU A 89 -14.47 14.07 7.01
#